data_AF-A0A9R0Q9T4-F1
#
_entry.id   AF-A0A9R0Q9T4-F1
#
_cell.length_a   1.000
_cell.length_b   1.000
_cell.length_c   1.000
_cell.angle_alpha   90.00
_cell.angle_beta   90.00
_cell.angle_gamma   90.00
#
_symmetry.space_group_name_H-M   'P 1'
#
loop_
_entity.id
_entity.type
_entity.pdbx_description
1 polymer ?
#
loop_
_entity_poly.entity_id
_entity_poly.type
_entity_poly.pdbx_seq_one_letter_code
_entity_poly.pdbx_strand_id
1 'polypeptide(L)'
;MMEPDEDLILTSGMPPEPEMDDPKVLAAWPPARPIRFPFILKKRAATTHQQFLCRVKQSTESRGKRREVKTVNASVCFTRALLGKAHVVPDPEWRIRDFGKTHVPDFEWRIDDFSSLLKTGSKRATSGPFHCSGYNWDLQVSLMHKEAGSVTPYVALRLASSTLSLVPAHTVHAVFELSICNHSKGMYYGCKVHYLGIFSGFLNWGDASYNFDFKNFYSKEHCLIPLKKLLKSSAFLVDDGCVFAVEILKIDVCSPEKKAVVVQKKATTVQNLFVQEKGFVKGTYTWNMNNFLELDLDHCVRSPTFEVGGHKWCISMYPRGDLYSTDCLSLYLSLDASNELHLESKKVAVMTLSILNQKNGKHLTKTSGLFICDGGWGWPNFLALKKLKKGYVVGSSCIVKADLTIVGLSNDG
;
A
#
# COMPACT_ATOMS: atom_id res chain seq x y z
N MET A 1 32.28 -27.74 71.26
CA MET A 1 31.86 -26.40 70.78
C MET A 1 30.73 -26.67 69.81
N MET A 2 29.51 -26.76 70.36
CA MET A 2 28.48 -25.70 70.31
C MET A 2 28.06 -25.47 68.86
N GLU A 3 27.05 -26.21 68.40
CA GLU A 3 25.60 -25.87 68.43
C GLU A 3 25.21 -24.95 67.25
N PRO A 4 24.19 -25.34 66.44
CA PRO A 4 23.53 -24.51 65.44
C PRO A 4 22.20 -23.97 65.97
N ASP A 5 21.87 -22.72 65.68
CA ASP A 5 20.57 -22.07 65.92
C ASP A 5 20.53 -20.80 65.02
N GLU A 6 19.46 -20.34 64.40
CA GLU A 6 18.02 -20.58 64.57
C GLU A 6 17.28 -20.11 63.30
N ASP A 7 16.22 -20.81 62.92
CA ASP A 7 15.15 -20.32 62.05
C ASP A 7 14.30 -19.27 62.81
N LEU A 8 13.98 -18.15 62.17
CA LEU A 8 12.90 -17.26 62.59
C LEU A 8 11.98 -16.93 61.42
N ILE A 9 10.77 -17.47 61.51
CA ILE A 9 9.57 -17.20 60.71
C ILE A 9 8.91 -15.90 61.23
N LEU A 10 8.09 -15.27 60.36
CA LEU A 10 7.04 -14.23 60.60
C LEU A 10 7.49 -12.81 60.18
N THR A 11 6.74 -11.99 59.42
CA THR A 11 5.33 -11.94 59.02
C THR A 11 5.17 -11.23 57.66
N SER A 12 4.15 -11.63 56.91
CA SER A 12 3.62 -10.90 55.76
C SER A 12 2.93 -9.60 56.22
N GLY A 13 3.53 -8.44 55.91
CA GLY A 13 2.85 -7.14 56.00
C GLY A 13 2.24 -6.76 54.65
N MET A 14 0.91 -6.77 54.55
CA MET A 14 0.18 -6.08 53.48
C MET A 14 0.49 -4.58 53.53
N PRO A 15 0.78 -3.92 52.40
CA PRO A 15 0.62 -2.47 52.31
C PRO A 15 -0.89 -2.14 52.24
N PRO A 16 -1.34 -1.02 52.85
CA PRO A 16 -2.75 -0.73 53.05
C PRO A 16 -3.48 -0.44 51.74
N GLU A 17 -4.73 -0.90 51.65
CA GLU A 17 -5.72 -0.42 50.68
C GLU A 17 -5.96 1.08 50.88
N PRO A 18 -6.12 1.88 49.82
CA PRO A 18 -6.54 3.27 49.96
C PRO A 18 -8.04 3.33 50.25
N GLU A 19 -8.36 3.87 51.43
CA GLU A 19 -9.71 4.26 51.84
C GLU A 19 -10.35 5.23 50.83
N MET A 20 -11.65 5.02 50.62
CA MET A 20 -12.52 5.79 49.76
C MET A 20 -13.34 6.77 50.61
N ASP A 21 -13.52 7.98 50.05
CA ASP A 21 -14.47 9.06 50.39
C ASP A 21 -14.10 10.08 51.50
N ASP A 22 -13.89 11.34 51.10
CA ASP A 22 -14.96 12.36 51.22
C ASP A 22 -14.72 13.56 50.26
N PRO A 23 -15.79 14.19 49.70
CA PRO A 23 -15.75 15.01 48.49
C PRO A 23 -15.72 16.51 48.77
N LYS A 24 -14.84 17.22 48.06
CA LYS A 24 -14.78 18.67 47.74
C LYS A 24 -13.33 18.88 47.31
N VAL A 25 -12.99 19.07 46.05
CA VAL A 25 -13.09 20.33 45.31
C VAL A 25 -12.96 20.00 43.81
N LEU A 26 -14.03 20.19 43.06
CA LEU A 26 -14.07 20.17 41.59
C LEU A 26 -14.04 21.61 41.07
N ALA A 27 -12.91 22.05 40.52
CA ALA A 27 -12.73 23.21 39.62
C ALA A 27 -11.23 23.25 39.25
N ALA A 28 -10.74 23.44 38.03
CA ALA A 28 -11.34 23.97 36.81
C ALA A 28 -10.54 23.47 35.59
N TRP A 29 -11.24 22.99 34.55
CA TRP A 29 -10.80 23.08 33.15
C TRP A 29 -11.82 23.96 32.42
N PRO A 30 -11.38 24.88 31.53
CA PRO A 30 -12.29 25.80 30.87
C PRO A 30 -13.18 25.06 29.84
N PRO A 31 -14.46 25.45 29.68
CA PRO A 31 -15.35 24.82 28.73
C PRO A 31 -15.00 25.21 27.29
N ALA A 32 -15.08 24.22 26.40
CA ALA A 32 -15.04 24.40 24.96
C ALA A 32 -16.15 25.36 24.52
N ARG A 33 -15.80 26.38 23.72
CA ARG A 33 -16.77 27.30 23.11
C ARG A 33 -17.54 26.57 22.00
N PRO A 34 -18.89 26.65 21.98
CA PRO A 34 -19.66 26.22 20.82
C PRO A 34 -19.58 27.28 19.72
N ILE A 35 -19.03 26.91 18.56
CA ILE A 35 -19.14 27.71 17.34
C ILE A 35 -20.58 27.57 16.83
N ARG A 36 -21.38 28.64 16.98
CA ARG A 36 -22.70 28.79 16.36
C ARG A 36 -22.53 29.07 14.87
N PHE A 37 -23.04 28.19 14.02
CA PHE A 37 -23.35 28.54 12.62
C PHE A 37 -24.79 29.08 12.55
N PRO A 38 -25.04 30.23 11.90
CA PRO A 38 -26.39 30.74 11.73
C PRO A 38 -27.15 29.89 10.70
N PHE A 39 -28.24 29.27 11.15
CA PHE A 39 -29.28 28.72 10.29
C PHE A 39 -29.93 29.88 9.51
N ILE A 40 -29.74 29.92 8.20
CA ILE A 40 -30.65 30.64 7.30
C ILE A 40 -31.48 29.58 6.57
N LEU A 41 -32.71 29.38 7.05
CA LEU A 41 -33.77 28.75 6.29
C LEU A 41 -34.06 29.61 5.06
N LYS A 42 -33.73 29.13 3.86
CA LYS A 42 -34.42 29.51 2.63
C LYS A 42 -35.13 28.29 2.07
N LYS A 43 -36.43 28.19 2.37
CA LYS A 43 -37.38 27.43 1.56
C LYS A 43 -37.33 28.01 0.14
N ARG A 44 -36.98 27.19 -0.85
CA ARG A 44 -37.42 27.38 -2.24
C ARG A 44 -37.81 26.05 -2.84
N ALA A 45 -39.05 26.01 -3.29
CA ALA A 45 -39.64 24.96 -4.11
C ALA A 45 -39.01 24.97 -5.52
N ALA A 46 -38.88 23.79 -6.10
CA ALA A 46 -38.79 23.54 -7.54
C ALA A 46 -39.36 22.12 -7.73
N THR A 47 -40.64 21.98 -8.06
CA THR A 47 -41.24 22.07 -9.41
C THR A 47 -40.67 21.02 -10.35
N THR A 48 -41.49 20.00 -10.56
CA THR A 48 -41.52 19.04 -11.67
C THR A 48 -41.12 19.69 -12.99
N HIS A 49 -40.17 19.08 -13.72
CA HIS A 49 -40.14 19.19 -15.17
C HIS A 49 -39.72 17.89 -15.82
N GLN A 50 -40.47 17.58 -16.86
CA GLN A 50 -40.58 16.35 -17.62
C GLN A 50 -39.78 16.49 -18.93
N GLN A 51 -39.62 15.37 -19.64
CA GLN A 51 -39.15 15.17 -21.03
C GLN A 51 -37.65 14.79 -21.13
N PHE A 52 -37.29 13.67 -21.76
CA PHE A 52 -37.60 13.35 -23.16
C PHE A 52 -38.17 11.95 -23.42
N LEU A 53 -39.17 11.94 -24.32
CA LEU A 53 -39.72 10.81 -25.07
C LEU A 53 -38.75 10.37 -26.17
N CYS A 54 -38.67 9.07 -26.43
CA CYS A 54 -38.48 8.55 -27.78
C CYS A 54 -39.70 7.68 -28.13
N ARG A 55 -40.52 8.19 -29.06
CA ARG A 55 -41.64 7.50 -29.70
C ARG A 55 -41.11 6.81 -30.95
N VAL A 56 -41.41 5.53 -31.13
CA VAL A 56 -41.67 4.96 -32.45
C VAL A 56 -43.10 4.41 -32.40
N LYS A 57 -43.93 4.84 -33.35
CA LYS A 57 -45.35 4.53 -33.52
C LYS A 57 -45.52 3.73 -34.82
N GLN A 58 -46.65 3.00 -34.89
CA GLN A 58 -47.37 2.42 -36.04
C GLN A 58 -47.10 0.93 -36.34
N SER A 59 -48.11 0.09 -36.65
CA SER A 59 -49.57 0.26 -36.71
C SER A 59 -50.27 -1.11 -36.76
N THR A 60 -51.51 -1.10 -36.29
CA THR A 60 -52.66 -2.02 -36.45
C THR A 60 -52.71 -2.95 -37.66
N GLU A 61 -53.09 -4.23 -37.46
CA GLU A 61 -54.36 -4.80 -37.96
C GLU A 61 -54.68 -6.20 -37.37
N SER A 62 -55.90 -6.67 -37.60
CA SER A 62 -56.78 -7.37 -36.64
C SER A 62 -57.03 -8.87 -36.87
N ARG A 63 -57.68 -9.47 -35.85
CA ARG A 63 -58.58 -10.67 -35.81
C ARG A 63 -57.98 -12.07 -35.66
N GLY A 64 -58.39 -12.75 -34.58
CA GLY A 64 -58.68 -14.20 -34.64
C GLY A 64 -58.60 -15.03 -33.34
N LYS A 65 -59.74 -15.13 -32.64
CA LYS A 65 -60.22 -16.29 -31.86
C LYS A 65 -59.65 -16.61 -30.46
N ARG A 66 -60.56 -17.24 -29.72
CA ARG A 66 -60.73 -17.43 -28.26
C ARG A 66 -60.57 -18.92 -27.93
N ARG A 67 -60.34 -19.23 -26.64
CA ARG A 67 -60.30 -20.53 -25.93
C ARG A 67 -58.86 -21.07 -25.77
N GLU A 68 -58.42 -21.64 -24.64
CA GLU A 68 -59.13 -22.16 -23.45
C GLU A 68 -58.15 -22.24 -22.27
N VAL A 69 -58.70 -22.15 -21.06
CA VAL A 69 -58.01 -22.31 -19.78
C VAL A 69 -57.61 -23.78 -19.59
N LYS A 70 -56.36 -24.05 -19.20
CA LYS A 70 -55.99 -25.24 -18.43
C LYS A 70 -55.01 -24.86 -17.32
N THR A 71 -55.56 -24.69 -16.12
CA THR A 71 -54.83 -24.75 -14.86
C THR A 71 -54.41 -26.20 -14.64
N VAL A 72 -53.10 -26.46 -14.53
CA VAL A 72 -52.57 -27.72 -14.02
C VAL A 72 -51.68 -27.38 -12.84
N ASN A 73 -52.16 -27.75 -11.64
CA ASN A 73 -51.38 -27.80 -10.42
C ASN A 73 -50.21 -28.77 -10.61
N ALA A 74 -48.99 -28.33 -10.33
CA ALA A 74 -47.85 -29.22 -10.15
C ALA A 74 -47.32 -29.06 -8.72
N SER A 75 -47.41 -30.16 -7.99
CA SER A 75 -47.03 -30.36 -6.61
C SER A 75 -45.54 -30.12 -6.37
N VAL A 76 -45.27 -29.57 -5.19
CA VAL A 76 -43.95 -29.47 -4.55
C VAL A 76 -43.28 -30.83 -4.47
N CYS A 77 -42.09 -30.96 -5.05
CA CYS A 77 -41.16 -32.06 -4.81
C CYS A 77 -39.85 -31.48 -4.27
N PHE A 78 -39.65 -31.56 -2.94
CA PHE A 78 -38.38 -31.27 -2.31
C PHE A 78 -37.39 -32.40 -2.65
N THR A 79 -36.45 -32.14 -3.56
CA THR A 79 -35.24 -32.96 -3.68
C THR A 79 -34.08 -32.24 -2.98
N ARG A 80 -33.64 -32.85 -1.89
CA ARG A 80 -32.51 -32.42 -1.06
C ARG A 80 -31.22 -32.66 -1.86
N ALA A 81 -30.80 -31.69 -2.66
CA ALA A 81 -29.51 -31.73 -3.35
C ALA A 81 -28.38 -31.44 -2.34
N LEU A 82 -27.53 -32.44 -2.13
CA LEU A 82 -26.32 -32.37 -1.33
C LEU A 82 -25.40 -31.27 -1.87
N LEU A 83 -25.12 -30.27 -1.02
CA LEU A 83 -24.10 -29.24 -1.24
C LEU A 83 -22.69 -29.87 -1.18
N GLY A 84 -22.30 -30.55 -2.26
CA GLY A 84 -20.89 -30.76 -2.57
C GLY A 84 -20.31 -29.42 -3.03
N LYS A 85 -19.63 -28.70 -2.13
CA LYS A 85 -18.77 -27.57 -2.52
C LYS A 85 -17.59 -28.11 -3.31
N ALA A 86 -17.76 -28.34 -4.61
CA ALA A 86 -16.66 -28.29 -5.54
C ALA A 86 -16.27 -26.82 -5.67
N HIS A 87 -15.27 -26.39 -4.92
CA HIS A 87 -14.61 -25.12 -5.17
C HIS A 87 -13.81 -25.29 -6.46
N VAL A 88 -14.49 -25.14 -7.59
CA VAL A 88 -13.84 -25.00 -8.90
C VAL A 88 -13.14 -23.65 -8.85
N VAL A 89 -11.86 -23.66 -8.47
CA VAL A 89 -10.95 -22.54 -8.71
C VAL A 89 -10.93 -22.38 -10.24
N PRO A 90 -11.36 -21.23 -10.80
CA PRO A 90 -11.28 -21.05 -12.24
C PRO A 90 -9.82 -21.16 -12.66
N ASP A 91 -9.58 -21.94 -13.71
CA ASP A 91 -8.27 -22.11 -14.34
C ASP A 91 -7.65 -20.74 -14.68
N PRO A 92 -6.35 -20.47 -14.42
CA PRO A 92 -5.76 -19.13 -14.50
C PRO A 92 -5.58 -18.53 -15.91
N GLU A 93 -6.12 -19.15 -16.97
CA GLU A 93 -5.67 -18.90 -18.33
C GLU A 93 -6.02 -17.52 -18.93
N TRP A 94 -6.87 -16.68 -18.30
CA TRP A 94 -7.39 -15.47 -18.99
C TRP A 94 -7.44 -14.15 -18.19
N ARG A 95 -6.53 -13.92 -17.23
CA ARG A 95 -6.45 -12.59 -16.58
C ARG A 95 -5.71 -11.54 -17.38
N ILE A 96 -4.87 -11.95 -18.32
CA ILE A 96 -4.08 -11.03 -19.13
C ILE A 96 -4.76 -10.84 -20.49
N ARG A 97 -5.16 -9.62 -20.79
CA ARG A 97 -5.68 -9.19 -22.08
C ARG A 97 -4.55 -8.59 -22.90
N ASP A 98 -4.68 -8.76 -24.21
CA ASP A 98 -3.88 -8.05 -25.18
C ASP A 98 -4.41 -6.61 -25.29
N PHE A 99 -3.58 -5.60 -25.03
CA PHE A 99 -3.96 -4.19 -25.14
C PHE A 99 -3.76 -3.60 -26.54
N GLY A 100 -3.24 -4.39 -27.50
CA GLY A 100 -3.00 -3.92 -28.85
C GLY A 100 -1.71 -3.10 -29.00
N LYS A 101 -1.38 -2.78 -30.25
CA LYS A 101 -0.20 -1.96 -30.61
C LYS A 101 -0.40 -0.46 -30.39
N THR A 102 -1.63 -0.03 -30.16
CA THR A 102 -2.00 1.39 -29.95
C THR A 102 -2.05 1.77 -28.47
N HIS A 103 -1.84 0.81 -27.56
CA HIS A 103 -1.74 1.07 -26.13
C HIS A 103 -0.45 1.83 -25.85
N VAL A 104 -0.57 2.99 -25.22
CA VAL A 104 0.54 3.87 -24.86
C VAL A 104 0.47 4.08 -23.36
N PRO A 105 1.32 3.40 -22.57
CA PRO A 105 1.32 3.55 -21.12
C PRO A 105 1.78 4.95 -20.72
N ASP A 106 1.36 5.39 -19.53
CA ASP A 106 1.87 6.63 -18.94
C ASP A 106 3.27 6.43 -18.34
N PHE A 107 3.57 5.21 -17.90
CA PHE A 107 4.85 4.85 -17.31
C PHE A 107 5.31 3.45 -17.75
N GLU A 108 6.56 3.37 -18.18
CA GLU A 108 7.29 2.14 -18.47
C GLU A 108 8.47 2.00 -17.52
N TRP A 109 8.55 0.84 -16.88
CA TRP A 109 9.61 0.49 -15.96
C TRP A 109 10.37 -0.71 -16.49
N ARG A 110 11.59 -0.46 -16.96
CA ARG A 110 12.53 -1.46 -17.41
C ARG A 110 13.38 -1.93 -16.24
N ILE A 111 13.39 -3.24 -16.03
CA ILE A 111 14.29 -3.90 -15.11
C ILE A 111 15.28 -4.69 -15.94
N ASP A 112 16.50 -4.18 -16.04
CA ASP A 112 17.64 -4.86 -16.64
C ASP A 112 18.26 -5.81 -15.60
N ASP A 113 18.87 -6.88 -16.09
CA ASP A 113 19.41 -7.97 -15.25
C ASP A 113 18.35 -8.57 -14.31
N PHE A 114 17.16 -8.90 -14.85
CA PHE A 114 16.01 -9.42 -14.11
C PHE A 114 16.34 -10.71 -13.35
N SER A 115 17.26 -11.54 -13.86
CA SER A 115 17.74 -12.71 -13.13
C SER A 115 18.48 -12.33 -11.85
N SER A 116 19.25 -11.23 -11.84
CA SER A 116 19.95 -10.68 -10.68
C SER A 116 18.97 -10.23 -9.60
N LEU A 117 17.87 -9.60 -10.00
CA LEU A 117 16.79 -9.22 -9.11
C LEU A 117 16.29 -10.41 -8.27
N LEU A 118 16.12 -11.59 -8.88
CA LEU A 118 15.72 -12.82 -8.18
C LEU A 118 16.81 -13.35 -7.24
N LYS A 119 18.08 -13.21 -7.61
CA LYS A 119 19.23 -13.63 -6.78
C LYS A 119 19.42 -12.77 -5.53
N THR A 120 18.95 -11.51 -5.53
CA THR A 120 19.03 -10.64 -4.35
C THR A 120 18.25 -11.19 -3.14
N GLY A 121 17.34 -12.15 -3.35
CA GLY A 121 16.44 -12.68 -2.32
C GLY A 121 15.27 -11.73 -1.98
N SER A 122 15.24 -10.54 -2.58
CA SER A 122 14.13 -9.61 -2.45
C SER A 122 12.90 -10.14 -3.17
N LYS A 123 11.76 -10.09 -2.48
CA LYS A 123 10.48 -10.56 -3.03
C LYS A 123 9.77 -9.50 -3.87
N ARG A 124 10.21 -8.25 -3.77
CA ARG A 124 9.53 -7.06 -4.30
C ARG A 124 10.56 -6.03 -4.74
N ALA A 125 10.22 -5.23 -5.75
CA ALA A 125 10.92 -4.02 -6.12
C ALA A 125 9.91 -2.90 -6.38
N THR A 126 10.24 -1.68 -5.97
CA THR A 126 9.42 -0.48 -6.19
C THR A 126 10.18 0.49 -7.10
N SER A 127 9.50 1.03 -8.10
CA SER A 127 10.02 2.10 -8.97
C SER A 127 10.24 3.39 -8.18
N GLY A 128 10.91 4.36 -8.81
CA GLY A 128 10.84 5.75 -8.37
C GLY A 128 9.47 6.34 -8.70
N PRO A 129 9.16 7.53 -8.15
CA PRO A 129 7.91 8.21 -8.42
C PRO A 129 7.87 8.72 -9.85
N PHE A 130 6.75 8.48 -10.52
CA PHE A 130 6.43 9.07 -11.81
C PHE A 130 5.18 9.96 -11.68
N HIS A 131 5.19 11.09 -12.38
CA HIS A 131 4.10 12.05 -12.32
C HIS A 131 3.07 11.77 -13.42
N CYS A 132 1.83 11.48 -13.04
CA CYS A 132 0.73 11.33 -13.98
C CYS A 132 -0.55 11.93 -13.40
N SER A 133 -1.26 12.71 -14.22
CA SER A 133 -2.58 13.27 -13.91
C SER A 133 -2.62 14.09 -12.61
N GLY A 134 -1.55 14.83 -12.31
CA GLY A 134 -1.44 15.70 -11.14
C GLY A 134 -1.00 14.99 -9.85
N TYR A 135 -0.69 13.69 -9.91
CA TYR A 135 -0.27 12.89 -8.77
C TYR A 135 1.04 12.17 -9.05
N ASN A 136 1.78 11.86 -7.99
CA ASN A 136 2.98 11.04 -8.05
C ASN A 136 2.62 9.61 -7.67
N TRP A 137 3.04 8.67 -8.50
CA TRP A 137 2.75 7.25 -8.37
C TRP A 137 4.03 6.45 -8.38
N ASP A 138 4.03 5.31 -7.69
CA ASP A 138 5.09 4.31 -7.77
C ASP A 138 4.48 3.00 -8.29
N LEU A 139 5.22 2.28 -9.14
CA LEU A 139 4.88 0.93 -9.56
C LEU A 139 5.67 -0.06 -8.70
N GLN A 140 4.98 -1.02 -8.10
CA GLN A 140 5.65 -2.11 -7.39
C GLN A 140 5.43 -3.45 -8.11
N VAL A 141 6.52 -4.19 -8.30
CA VAL A 141 6.51 -5.59 -8.73
C VAL A 141 6.75 -6.51 -7.54
N SER A 142 5.96 -7.57 -7.46
CA SER A 142 6.10 -8.69 -6.53
C SER A 142 6.40 -9.95 -7.33
N LEU A 143 7.57 -10.55 -7.10
CA LEU A 143 8.09 -11.65 -7.93
C LEU A 143 7.58 -13.03 -7.49
N MET A 144 7.17 -13.15 -6.24
CA MET A 144 6.81 -14.40 -5.58
C MET A 144 5.42 -14.35 -4.96
N HIS A 145 4.48 -13.65 -5.61
CA HIS A 145 3.12 -13.56 -5.11
C HIS A 145 2.43 -14.92 -5.23
N LYS A 146 1.78 -15.39 -4.16
CA LYS A 146 1.00 -16.62 -4.16
C LYS A 146 -0.45 -16.27 -3.86
N GLU A 147 -1.32 -16.52 -4.83
CA GLU A 147 -2.76 -16.44 -4.58
C GLU A 147 -3.21 -17.59 -3.69
N ALA A 148 -4.30 -17.36 -2.95
CA ALA A 148 -4.89 -18.40 -2.11
C ALA A 148 -5.26 -19.63 -2.96
N GLY A 149 -4.71 -20.79 -2.60
CA GLY A 149 -4.92 -22.04 -3.33
C GLY A 149 -3.98 -22.28 -4.51
N SER A 150 -3.12 -21.33 -4.88
CA SER A 150 -2.14 -21.54 -5.95
C SER A 150 -0.80 -22.06 -5.41
N VAL A 151 -0.30 -23.13 -6.03
CA VAL A 151 1.02 -23.71 -5.73
C VAL A 151 2.13 -22.91 -6.44
N THR A 152 1.82 -22.27 -7.56
CA THR A 152 2.80 -21.60 -8.43
C THR A 152 2.87 -20.10 -8.13
N PRO A 153 4.07 -19.54 -7.89
CA PRO A 153 4.22 -18.10 -7.71
C PRO A 153 4.00 -17.34 -9.04
N TYR A 154 3.39 -16.17 -8.92
CA TYR A 154 3.15 -15.23 -10.00
C TYR A 154 3.97 -13.96 -9.80
N VAL A 155 4.31 -13.34 -10.93
CA VAL A 155 4.69 -11.93 -10.95
C VAL A 155 3.41 -11.11 -10.88
N ALA A 156 3.30 -10.28 -9.85
CA ALA A 156 2.16 -9.42 -9.60
C ALA A 156 2.60 -7.96 -9.57
N LEU A 157 1.75 -7.08 -10.08
CA LEU A 157 1.95 -5.64 -10.02
C LEU A 157 0.94 -4.99 -9.08
N ARG A 158 1.34 -3.85 -8.51
CA ARG A 158 0.43 -2.94 -7.82
C ARG A 158 0.86 -1.51 -8.05
N LEU A 159 -0.12 -0.62 -8.13
CA LEU A 159 0.10 0.82 -8.16
C LEU A 159 0.10 1.35 -6.73
N ALA A 160 1.01 2.27 -6.42
CA ALA A 160 1.04 2.96 -5.15
C ALA A 160 0.98 4.47 -5.38
N SER A 161 0.20 5.17 -4.56
CA SER A 161 0.33 6.63 -4.48
C SER A 161 1.61 6.94 -3.70
N SER A 162 2.46 7.78 -4.29
CA SER A 162 3.67 8.24 -3.62
C SER A 162 3.29 9.08 -2.40
N THR A 163 3.99 8.88 -1.28
CA THR A 163 3.64 9.36 0.06
C THR A 163 3.41 10.88 0.12
N LEU A 164 4.01 11.64 -0.79
CA LEU A 164 3.97 13.11 -0.82
C LEU A 164 2.76 13.71 -1.56
N SER A 165 1.88 12.89 -2.16
CA SER A 165 0.86 13.40 -3.10
C SER A 165 -0.56 13.55 -2.53
N LEU A 166 -0.86 13.00 -1.35
CA LEU A 166 -2.22 12.98 -0.79
C LEU A 166 -2.36 13.88 0.44
N VAL A 167 -3.15 14.94 0.29
CA VAL A 167 -3.54 15.82 1.40
C VAL A 167 -4.59 15.09 2.28
N PRO A 168 -4.51 15.16 3.62
CA PRO A 168 -5.56 14.63 4.50
C PRO A 168 -6.96 15.14 4.06
N ALA A 169 -7.95 14.24 4.08
CA ALA A 169 -9.34 14.45 3.60
C ALA A 169 -9.60 14.33 2.08
N HIS A 170 -8.59 14.03 1.26
CA HIS A 170 -8.81 13.70 -0.17
C HIS A 170 -8.80 12.18 -0.38
N THR A 171 -9.76 11.68 -1.15
CA THR A 171 -9.72 10.32 -1.69
C THR A 171 -9.59 10.40 -3.20
N VAL A 172 -8.56 9.75 -3.73
CA VAL A 172 -8.27 9.66 -5.15
C VAL A 172 -8.75 8.31 -5.65
N HIS A 173 -9.73 8.32 -6.54
CA HIS A 173 -10.24 7.14 -7.22
C HIS A 173 -9.51 7.02 -8.56
N ALA A 174 -8.68 6.01 -8.73
CA ALA A 174 -7.97 5.80 -10.00
C ALA A 174 -8.40 4.49 -10.67
N VAL A 175 -8.69 4.57 -11.97
CA VAL A 175 -8.86 3.43 -12.87
C VAL A 175 -7.60 3.33 -13.70
N PHE A 176 -6.96 2.16 -13.70
CA PHE A 176 -5.67 1.96 -14.35
C PHE A 176 -5.50 0.53 -14.87
N GLU A 177 -4.56 0.36 -15.78
CA GLU A 177 -4.18 -0.90 -16.40
C GLU A 177 -2.74 -1.22 -16.04
N LEU A 178 -2.50 -2.45 -15.61
CA LEU A 178 -1.17 -2.96 -15.27
C LEU A 178 -0.75 -3.96 -16.34
N SER A 179 0.45 -3.81 -16.90
CA SER A 179 0.90 -4.66 -18.01
C SER A 179 2.38 -5.03 -17.97
N ILE A 180 2.71 -6.05 -18.78
CA ILE A 180 4.06 -6.47 -19.12
C ILE A 180 4.24 -6.39 -20.64
N CYS A 181 5.40 -5.92 -21.08
CA CYS A 181 5.72 -5.79 -22.50
C CYS A 181 6.11 -7.14 -23.10
N ASN A 182 5.51 -7.47 -24.25
CA ASN A 182 5.97 -8.51 -25.13
C ASN A 182 6.76 -7.88 -26.29
N HIS A 183 8.08 -7.96 -26.19
CA HIS A 183 9.03 -7.37 -27.12
C HIS A 183 8.94 -7.99 -28.51
N SER A 184 8.64 -9.29 -28.62
CA SER A 184 8.55 -9.97 -29.92
C SER A 184 7.40 -9.45 -30.80
N LYS A 185 6.33 -8.96 -30.18
CA LYS A 185 5.16 -8.41 -30.86
C LYS A 185 5.09 -6.89 -30.82
N GLY A 186 5.87 -6.25 -29.93
CA GLY A 186 5.77 -4.83 -29.61
C GLY A 186 4.41 -4.49 -28.98
N MET A 187 3.94 -5.32 -28.05
CA MET A 187 2.58 -5.26 -27.51
C MET A 187 2.54 -5.47 -26.00
N TYR A 188 1.57 -4.87 -25.34
CA TYR A 188 1.37 -4.98 -23.89
C TYR A 188 0.32 -6.03 -23.56
N TYR A 189 0.67 -6.87 -22.58
CA TYR A 189 -0.21 -7.89 -22.02
C TYR A 189 -0.48 -7.52 -20.57
N GLY A 190 -1.73 -7.20 -20.23
CA GLY A 190 -2.05 -6.71 -18.89
C GLY A 190 -3.44 -7.03 -18.40
N CYS A 191 -3.76 -6.55 -17.21
CA CYS A 191 -5.10 -6.57 -16.68
C CYS A 191 -5.57 -5.15 -16.38
N LYS A 192 -6.80 -4.85 -16.80
CA LYS A 192 -7.55 -3.74 -16.23
C LYS A 192 -7.98 -4.13 -14.82
N VAL A 193 -7.74 -3.27 -13.85
CA VAL A 193 -8.16 -3.55 -12.48
C VAL A 193 -9.69 -3.53 -12.43
N HIS A 194 -10.27 -4.63 -11.93
CA HIS A 194 -11.73 -4.79 -11.78
C HIS A 194 -12.10 -5.06 -10.32
N TYR A 195 -13.27 -4.59 -9.90
CA TYR A 195 -13.85 -4.84 -8.58
C TYR A 195 -15.25 -5.37 -8.79
N LEU A 196 -15.61 -6.35 -7.97
CA LEU A 196 -16.93 -6.96 -8.00
C LEU A 196 -17.91 -6.11 -7.18
N GLY A 197 -18.72 -5.31 -7.86
CA GLY A 197 -19.80 -4.55 -7.24
C GLY A 197 -21.13 -5.30 -7.33
N ILE A 198 -21.90 -5.33 -6.24
CA ILE A 198 -23.31 -5.71 -6.30
C ILE A 198 -24.11 -4.43 -6.52
N PHE A 199 -24.61 -4.24 -7.74
CA PHE A 199 -25.55 -3.17 -8.05
C PHE A 199 -26.93 -3.79 -8.31
N SER A 200 -27.95 -3.30 -7.61
CA SER A 200 -29.35 -3.74 -7.76
C SER A 200 -29.54 -5.28 -7.67
N GLY A 201 -28.78 -5.96 -6.80
CA GLY A 201 -28.90 -7.40 -6.59
C GLY A 201 -28.22 -8.28 -7.65
N PHE A 202 -27.56 -7.69 -8.66
CA PHE A 202 -26.79 -8.42 -9.67
C PHE A 202 -25.28 -8.21 -9.47
N LEU A 203 -24.52 -9.29 -9.63
CA LEU A 203 -23.06 -9.25 -9.72
C LEU A 203 -22.68 -8.54 -11.02
N ASN A 204 -22.08 -7.35 -10.93
CA ASN A 204 -21.59 -6.63 -12.10
C ASN A 204 -20.08 -6.47 -12.03
N TRP A 205 -19.41 -6.80 -13.13
CA TRP A 205 -17.99 -6.55 -13.33
C TRP A 205 -17.84 -5.15 -13.92
N GLY A 206 -17.69 -4.14 -13.06
CA GLY A 206 -17.37 -2.78 -13.49
C GLY A 206 -15.87 -2.56 -13.66
N ASP A 207 -15.49 -1.50 -14.36
CA ASP A 207 -14.13 -0.94 -14.23
C ASP A 207 -13.90 -0.65 -12.74
N ALA A 208 -12.91 -1.28 -12.11
CA ALA A 208 -12.58 -0.88 -10.75
C ALA A 208 -11.81 0.42 -10.79
N SER A 209 -12.35 1.40 -10.10
CA SER A 209 -11.51 2.38 -9.44
C SER A 209 -10.95 1.77 -8.15
N TYR A 210 -9.68 2.04 -7.90
CA TYR A 210 -9.08 1.83 -6.58
C TYR A 210 -9.08 3.14 -5.81
N ASN A 211 -9.41 3.07 -4.53
CA ASN A 211 -9.45 4.22 -3.65
C ASN A 211 -8.09 4.37 -2.99
N PHE A 212 -7.39 5.44 -3.32
CA PHE A 212 -6.17 5.86 -2.67
C PHE A 212 -6.50 6.97 -1.68
N ASP A 213 -6.07 6.79 -0.44
CA ASP A 213 -6.22 7.75 0.63
C ASP A 213 -5.00 7.68 1.55
N PHE A 214 -4.94 8.58 2.54
CA PHE A 214 -3.85 8.67 3.51
C PHE A 214 -3.66 7.43 4.39
N LYS A 215 -4.57 6.45 4.36
CA LYS A 215 -4.45 5.14 5.02
C LYS A 215 -4.21 4.01 4.01
N ASN A 216 -4.63 4.18 2.77
CA ASN A 216 -4.62 3.19 1.70
C ASN A 216 -3.77 3.66 0.51
N PHE A 217 -2.45 3.60 0.66
CA PHE A 217 -1.51 4.03 -0.39
C PHE A 217 -1.37 3.05 -1.55
N TYR A 218 -1.74 1.78 -1.33
CA TYR A 218 -1.42 0.69 -2.26
C TYR A 218 -2.69 0.09 -2.84
N SER A 219 -2.68 -0.14 -4.15
CA SER A 219 -3.62 -1.05 -4.78
C SER A 219 -3.41 -2.48 -4.28
N LYS A 220 -4.41 -3.33 -4.52
CA LYS A 220 -4.22 -4.78 -4.43
C LYS A 220 -3.15 -5.23 -5.42
N GLU A 221 -2.51 -6.35 -5.11
CA GLU A 221 -1.59 -7.02 -6.02
C GLU A 221 -2.41 -7.77 -7.09
N HIS A 222 -2.06 -7.55 -8.34
CA HIS A 222 -2.71 -8.19 -9.49
C HIS A 222 -1.70 -9.11 -10.19
N CYS A 223 -1.96 -10.41 -10.16
CA CYS A 223 -1.13 -11.40 -10.86
C CYS A 223 -1.22 -11.21 -12.37
N LEU A 224 -0.07 -11.06 -13.01
CA LEU A 224 0.06 -11.04 -14.45
C LEU A 224 0.42 -12.45 -14.93
N ILE A 225 1.69 -12.82 -14.83
CA ILE A 225 2.25 -14.01 -15.46
C ILE A 225 2.85 -14.95 -14.39
N PRO A 226 2.69 -16.29 -14.51
CA PRO A 226 3.41 -17.22 -13.67
C PRO A 226 4.93 -16.99 -13.79
N LEU A 227 5.64 -16.93 -12.67
CA LEU A 227 7.08 -16.62 -12.68
C LEU A 227 7.87 -17.60 -13.58
N LYS A 228 7.55 -18.90 -13.50
CA LYS A 228 8.18 -19.93 -14.34
C LYS A 228 7.95 -19.73 -15.84
N LYS A 229 6.81 -19.14 -16.23
CA LYS A 229 6.48 -18.86 -17.63
C LYS A 229 7.25 -17.63 -18.12
N LEU A 230 7.33 -16.58 -17.29
CA LEU A 230 8.14 -15.39 -17.58
C LEU A 230 9.60 -15.77 -17.83
N LEU A 231 10.20 -16.51 -16.90
CA LEU A 231 11.62 -16.91 -16.96
C LEU A 231 12.00 -17.81 -18.15
N LYS A 232 11.02 -18.37 -18.86
CA LYS A 232 11.24 -19.22 -20.04
C LYS A 232 10.90 -18.51 -21.36
N SER A 233 10.36 -17.30 -21.30
CA SER A 233 9.82 -16.62 -22.47
C SER A 233 10.74 -15.51 -22.95
N SER A 234 11.42 -15.76 -24.06
CA SER A 234 12.20 -14.74 -24.79
C SER A 234 11.35 -13.59 -25.35
N ALA A 235 10.02 -13.75 -25.37
CA ALA A 235 9.11 -12.69 -25.77
C ALA A 235 8.94 -11.61 -24.71
N PHE A 236 9.07 -11.97 -23.43
CA PHE A 236 8.91 -11.07 -22.28
C PHE A 236 10.25 -10.71 -21.60
N LEU A 237 11.27 -11.56 -21.75
CA LEU A 237 12.63 -11.33 -21.30
C LEU A 237 13.56 -11.24 -22.50
N VAL A 238 13.99 -10.03 -22.84
CA VAL A 238 14.96 -9.77 -23.92
C VAL A 238 16.24 -9.25 -23.27
N ASP A 239 17.37 -9.90 -23.53
CA ASP A 239 18.67 -9.58 -22.94
C ASP A 239 18.65 -9.50 -21.40
N ASP A 240 17.91 -10.42 -20.76
CA ASP A 240 17.61 -10.43 -19.31
C ASP A 240 16.88 -9.17 -18.80
N GLY A 241 16.39 -8.33 -19.70
CA GLY A 241 15.54 -7.18 -19.39
C GLY A 241 14.05 -7.54 -19.42
N CYS A 242 13.29 -7.02 -18.45
CA CYS A 242 11.84 -7.13 -18.38
C CYS A 242 11.21 -5.74 -18.29
N VAL A 243 10.17 -5.46 -19.06
CA VAL A 243 9.46 -4.17 -19.02
C VAL A 243 8.05 -4.34 -18.46
N PHE A 244 7.76 -3.62 -17.38
CA PHE A 244 6.43 -3.48 -16.80
C PHE A 244 5.89 -2.09 -17.11
N ALA A 245 4.57 -1.95 -17.22
CA ALA A 245 3.98 -0.67 -17.55
C ALA A 245 2.63 -0.44 -16.85
N VAL A 246 2.26 0.83 -16.73
CA VAL A 246 0.95 1.27 -16.21
C VAL A 246 0.37 2.39 -17.06
N GLU A 247 -0.93 2.27 -17.37
CA GLU A 247 -1.73 3.34 -17.97
C GLU A 247 -2.81 3.78 -16.96
N ILE A 248 -2.87 5.07 -16.63
CA ILE A 248 -3.89 5.65 -15.77
C ILE A 248 -5.00 6.18 -16.65
N LEU A 249 -6.09 5.42 -16.73
CA LEU A 249 -7.22 5.73 -17.61
C LEU A 249 -8.10 6.85 -17.07
N LYS A 250 -8.27 6.92 -15.75
CA LYS A 250 -9.17 7.88 -15.11
C LYS A 250 -8.74 8.16 -13.67
N ILE A 251 -8.83 9.43 -13.28
CA ILE A 251 -8.76 9.84 -11.88
C ILE A 251 -10.01 10.67 -11.53
N ASP A 252 -10.72 10.27 -10.47
CA ASP A 252 -11.75 11.08 -9.84
C ASP A 252 -11.30 11.43 -8.42
N VAL A 253 -11.38 12.71 -8.05
CA VAL A 253 -10.99 13.18 -6.71
C VAL A 253 -12.24 13.52 -5.91
N CYS A 254 -12.43 12.85 -4.78
CA CYS A 254 -13.40 13.27 -3.79
C CYS A 254 -12.75 14.32 -2.88
N SER A 255 -13.02 15.60 -3.16
CA SER A 255 -12.60 16.76 -2.37
C SER A 255 -13.81 17.64 -2.00
N PRO A 256 -13.74 18.43 -0.90
CA PRO A 256 -14.77 19.41 -0.55
C PRO A 256 -14.98 20.46 -1.66
N GLU A 257 -13.89 20.82 -2.36
CA GLU A 257 -13.89 21.67 -3.54
C GLU A 257 -13.82 20.79 -4.77
N LYS A 258 -14.96 20.46 -5.39
CA LYS A 258 -15.02 19.62 -6.59
C LYS A 258 -14.18 20.25 -7.71
N LYS A 259 -13.00 19.69 -8.00
CA LYS A 259 -12.27 19.92 -9.25
C LYS A 259 -12.14 18.59 -9.97
N ALA A 260 -12.81 18.45 -11.11
CA ALA A 260 -12.53 17.36 -12.02
C ALA A 260 -11.13 17.60 -12.62
N VAL A 261 -10.22 16.64 -12.45
CA VAL A 261 -8.91 16.69 -13.10
C VAL A 261 -9.05 16.00 -14.45
N VAL A 262 -8.77 16.74 -15.53
CA VAL A 262 -8.69 16.16 -16.87
C VAL A 262 -7.35 15.44 -16.96
N VAL A 263 -7.38 14.13 -17.23
CA VAL A 263 -6.18 13.35 -17.55
C VAL A 263 -5.61 13.89 -18.86
N GLN A 264 -4.52 14.66 -18.79
CA GLN A 264 -3.78 15.09 -19.97
C GLN A 264 -2.81 13.97 -20.34
N LYS A 265 -3.02 13.37 -21.52
CA LYS A 265 -2.12 12.34 -22.05
C LYS A 265 -0.78 12.98 -22.39
N LYS A 266 0.25 12.69 -21.60
CA LYS A 266 1.63 13.15 -21.78
C LYS A 266 2.44 12.03 -22.47
N ALA A 267 3.67 12.35 -22.88
CA ALA A 267 4.64 11.34 -23.28
C ALA A 267 4.86 10.33 -22.15
N THR A 268 5.02 9.06 -22.51
CA THR A 268 5.36 7.96 -21.62
C THR A 268 6.63 8.28 -20.85
N THR A 269 6.57 8.17 -19.52
CA THR A 269 7.75 8.27 -18.66
C THR A 269 8.45 6.92 -18.64
N VAL A 270 9.75 6.88 -18.94
CA VAL A 270 10.55 5.65 -18.91
C VAL A 270 11.51 5.72 -17.73
N GLN A 271 11.60 4.64 -16.97
CA GLN A 271 12.61 4.47 -15.93
C GLN A 271 13.31 3.13 -16.11
N ASN A 272 14.63 3.13 -16.05
CA ASN A 272 15.43 1.91 -16.08
C ASN A 272 15.99 1.61 -14.68
N LEU A 273 16.06 0.32 -14.37
CA LEU A 273 16.58 -0.25 -13.15
C LEU A 273 17.64 -1.28 -13.50
N PHE A 274 18.87 -1.05 -13.07
CA PHE A 274 20.00 -1.95 -13.27
C PHE A 274 20.32 -2.64 -11.95
N VAL A 275 20.22 -3.96 -11.90
CA VAL A 275 20.51 -4.76 -10.70
C VAL A 275 21.83 -5.50 -10.86
N GLN A 276 22.80 -5.21 -10.01
CA GLN A 276 24.10 -5.87 -10.04
C GLN A 276 23.98 -7.34 -9.59
N GLU A 277 24.80 -8.22 -10.16
CA GLU A 277 24.89 -9.61 -9.70
C GLU A 277 25.73 -9.79 -8.44
N LYS A 278 26.74 -8.93 -8.26
CA LYS A 278 27.78 -9.04 -7.22
C LYS A 278 28.34 -7.67 -6.89
N GLY A 279 29.14 -7.59 -5.84
CA GLY A 279 29.78 -6.33 -5.43
C GLY A 279 28.86 -5.42 -4.62
N PHE A 280 27.81 -5.97 -4.01
CA PHE A 280 26.90 -5.20 -3.17
C PHE A 280 27.64 -4.48 -2.05
N VAL A 281 27.41 -3.18 -1.94
CA VAL A 281 27.93 -2.38 -0.85
C VAL A 281 26.98 -2.53 0.32
N LYS A 282 27.48 -3.07 1.43
CA LYS A 282 26.73 -3.24 2.67
C LYS A 282 27.22 -2.27 3.72
N GLY A 283 26.30 -1.73 4.50
CA GLY A 283 26.60 -0.89 5.64
C GLY A 283 25.61 -1.13 6.77
N THR A 284 26.09 -0.96 7.99
CA THR A 284 25.30 -1.12 9.20
C THR A 284 25.53 0.09 10.09
N TYR A 285 24.45 0.61 10.66
CA TYR A 285 24.49 1.70 11.62
C TYR A 285 23.57 1.42 12.80
N THR A 286 24.06 1.71 14.01
CA THR A 286 23.28 1.59 15.24
C THR A 286 23.18 2.95 15.91
N TRP A 287 21.96 3.42 16.09
CA TRP A 287 21.64 4.63 16.81
C TRP A 287 21.22 4.29 18.24
N ASN A 288 22.09 4.64 19.19
CA ASN A 288 21.81 4.58 20.61
C ASN A 288 21.33 5.95 21.08
N MET A 289 20.03 6.09 21.30
CA MET A 289 19.42 7.29 21.83
C MET A 289 19.23 7.13 23.33
N ASN A 290 19.77 8.04 24.14
CA ASN A 290 19.70 7.95 25.60
C ASN A 290 18.74 8.96 26.25
N ASN A 291 18.11 9.82 25.44
CA ASN A 291 17.24 10.91 25.87
C ASN A 291 15.82 10.80 25.27
N PHE A 292 15.34 9.58 25.00
CA PHE A 292 14.04 9.34 24.36
C PHE A 292 12.87 10.04 25.07
N LEU A 293 12.88 10.07 26.41
CA LEU A 293 11.82 10.69 27.21
C LEU A 293 11.88 12.23 27.22
N GLU A 294 13.02 12.81 26.85
CA GLU A 294 13.25 14.25 26.78
C GLU A 294 12.97 14.81 25.38
N LEU A 295 12.72 13.94 24.40
CA LEU A 295 12.40 14.35 23.04
C LEU A 295 11.08 15.10 23.00
N ASP A 296 11.01 16.09 22.11
CA ASP A 296 9.73 16.55 21.60
C ASP A 296 9.11 15.44 20.75
N LEU A 297 8.21 14.68 21.38
CA LEU A 297 7.59 13.50 20.78
C LEU A 297 6.64 13.85 19.62
N ASP A 298 6.30 15.13 19.44
CA ASP A 298 5.45 15.64 18.37
C ASP A 298 6.25 16.02 17.11
N HIS A 299 7.58 15.91 17.16
CA HIS A 299 8.48 16.23 16.06
C HIS A 299 9.37 15.07 15.62
N CYS A 300 9.87 15.18 14.39
CA CYS A 300 10.82 14.24 13.82
C CYS A 300 12.19 14.39 14.50
N VAL A 301 12.78 13.28 14.91
CA VAL A 301 14.14 13.23 15.45
C VAL A 301 15.02 12.42 14.51
N ARG A 302 16.19 12.97 14.18
CA ARG A 302 17.14 12.33 13.27
C ARG A 302 18.36 11.81 14.02
N SER A 303 18.88 10.67 13.57
CA SER A 303 20.19 10.20 14.00
C SER A 303 21.30 11.10 13.46
N PRO A 304 22.51 11.03 14.03
CA PRO A 304 23.71 11.42 13.31
C PRO A 304 23.78 10.76 11.92
N THR A 305 24.42 11.44 10.98
CA THR A 305 24.62 10.89 9.63
C THR A 305 25.69 9.80 9.66
N PHE A 306 25.54 8.81 8.78
CA PHE A 306 26.49 7.72 8.60
C PHE A 306 26.68 7.42 7.11
N GLU A 307 27.83 6.86 6.74
CA GLU A 307 28.18 6.67 5.34
C GLU A 307 28.08 5.21 4.90
N VAL A 308 27.43 4.97 3.77
CA VAL A 308 27.39 3.67 3.08
C VAL A 308 27.48 3.91 1.58
N GLY A 309 28.48 3.29 0.95
CA GLY A 309 28.69 3.37 -0.50
C GLY A 309 28.94 4.77 -1.01
N GLY A 310 29.69 5.59 -0.26
CA GLY A 310 29.95 7.00 -0.61
C GLY A 310 28.78 7.94 -0.36
N HIS A 311 27.71 7.47 0.29
CA HIS A 311 26.52 8.28 0.55
C HIS A 311 26.24 8.42 2.04
N LYS A 312 25.85 9.62 2.46
CA LYS A 312 25.42 9.94 3.82
C LYS A 312 23.93 9.63 3.96
N TRP A 313 23.62 8.92 5.04
CA TRP A 313 22.28 8.46 5.40
C TRP A 313 21.97 8.90 6.82
N CYS A 314 20.70 9.02 7.15
CA CYS A 314 20.24 9.18 8.52
C CYS A 314 18.96 8.40 8.77
N ILE A 315 18.76 7.97 10.02
CA ILE A 315 17.49 7.40 10.47
C ILE A 315 16.63 8.56 10.97
N SER A 316 15.41 8.65 10.47
CA SER A 316 14.39 9.57 10.97
C SER A 316 13.34 8.80 11.76
N MET A 317 13.07 9.26 12.98
CA MET A 317 12.08 8.68 13.90
C MET A 317 11.01 9.69 14.21
N TYR A 318 9.76 9.25 14.14
CA TYR A 318 8.61 9.98 14.66
C TYR A 318 8.08 9.21 15.87
N PRO A 319 8.40 9.64 17.11
CA PRO A 319 8.12 8.85 18.31
C PRO A 319 6.64 8.60 18.56
N ARG A 320 5.75 9.54 18.20
CA ARG A 320 4.28 9.40 18.24
C ARG A 320 3.66 9.17 16.86
N GLY A 321 4.51 8.95 15.88
CA GLY A 321 4.13 8.80 14.48
C GLY A 321 4.05 10.13 13.73
N ASP A 322 3.73 10.04 12.44
CA ASP A 322 3.72 11.13 11.48
C ASP A 322 2.31 11.42 10.94
N LEU A 323 2.22 12.13 9.82
CA LEU A 323 0.94 12.45 9.17
C LEU A 323 0.13 11.19 8.78
N TYR A 324 0.80 10.05 8.61
CA TYR A 324 0.21 8.81 8.10
C TYR A 324 -0.10 7.79 9.21
N SER A 325 0.51 7.95 10.39
CA SER A 325 0.25 7.12 11.55
C SER A 325 0.36 7.94 12.82
N THR A 326 -0.68 7.96 13.65
CA THR A 326 -0.72 8.75 14.89
C THR A 326 -0.67 7.90 16.16
N ASP A 327 -0.63 6.57 16.02
CA ASP A 327 -0.65 5.62 17.14
C ASP A 327 0.48 4.58 17.09
N CYS A 328 1.41 4.75 16.16
CA CYS A 328 2.62 3.97 16.02
C CYS A 328 3.85 4.88 15.94
N LEU A 329 4.97 4.40 16.46
CA LEU A 329 6.27 4.96 16.15
C LEU A 329 6.58 4.67 14.68
N SER A 330 6.99 5.72 13.96
CA SER A 330 7.42 5.63 12.56
C SER A 330 8.93 5.66 12.46
N LEU A 331 9.49 4.86 11.54
CA LEU A 331 10.92 4.83 11.26
C LEU A 331 11.17 4.89 9.76
N TYR A 332 12.09 5.76 9.38
CA TYR A 332 12.52 5.98 8.00
C TYR A 332 14.04 6.00 7.92
N LEU A 333 14.56 5.61 6.77
CA LEU A 333 15.94 5.84 6.36
C LEU A 333 15.90 6.82 5.20
N SER A 334 16.67 7.91 5.31
CA SER A 334 16.72 8.96 4.31
C SER A 334 18.15 9.19 3.86
N LEU A 335 18.32 9.51 2.59
CA LEU A 335 19.53 10.15 2.09
C LEU A 335 19.64 11.54 2.72
N ASP A 336 20.87 11.96 3.00
CA ASP A 336 21.11 13.35 3.42
C ASP A 336 20.89 14.29 2.23
N ALA A 337 20.22 15.43 2.45
CA ALA A 337 19.85 16.37 1.39
C ALA A 337 21.06 16.91 0.61
N SER A 338 22.25 16.95 1.23
CA SER A 338 23.49 17.34 0.53
C SER A 338 23.89 16.35 -0.57
N ASN A 339 23.45 15.10 -0.48
CA ASN A 339 23.71 14.07 -1.48
C ASN A 339 22.69 14.07 -2.62
N GLU A 340 21.47 14.54 -2.40
CA GLU A 340 20.40 14.51 -3.41
C GLU A 340 20.71 15.40 -4.63
N LEU A 341 21.56 16.42 -4.46
CA LEU A 341 21.88 17.41 -5.48
C LEU A 341 22.92 16.96 -6.53
N HIS A 342 23.57 15.80 -6.35
CA HIS A 342 24.79 15.44 -7.08
C HIS A 342 24.73 14.14 -7.89
N LEU A 343 23.57 13.50 -8.06
CA LEU A 343 23.49 12.20 -8.76
C LEU A 343 22.77 12.27 -10.11
N GLU A 344 23.50 11.93 -11.17
CA GLU A 344 22.95 11.61 -12.50
C GLU A 344 22.15 10.29 -12.50
N SER A 345 22.44 9.38 -11.55
CA SER A 345 21.76 8.09 -11.41
C SER A 345 21.41 7.82 -9.95
N LYS A 346 20.16 7.50 -9.64
CA LYS A 346 19.72 7.17 -8.27
C LYS A 346 20.24 5.78 -7.87
N LYS A 347 20.55 5.57 -6.58
CA LYS A 347 20.95 4.25 -6.07
C LYS A 347 19.73 3.36 -5.86
N VAL A 348 19.92 2.06 -5.98
CA VAL A 348 18.90 1.05 -5.66
C VAL A 348 19.39 0.27 -4.45
N ALA A 349 18.55 0.16 -3.43
CA ALA A 349 18.94 -0.49 -2.20
C ALA A 349 17.85 -1.38 -1.62
N VAL A 350 18.28 -2.27 -0.74
CA VAL A 350 17.45 -3.00 0.22
C VAL A 350 17.88 -2.53 1.60
N MET A 351 16.92 -2.22 2.45
CA MET A 351 17.21 -1.82 3.82
C MET A 351 16.42 -2.64 4.84
N THR A 352 16.99 -2.73 6.02
CA THR A 352 16.38 -3.36 7.18
C THR A 352 16.47 -2.40 8.35
N LEU A 353 15.33 -2.05 8.94
CA LEU A 353 15.27 -1.28 10.17
C LEU A 353 14.84 -2.20 11.31
N SER A 354 15.54 -2.06 12.43
CA SER A 354 15.31 -2.86 13.63
C SER A 354 15.29 -1.98 14.88
N ILE A 355 14.42 -2.29 15.82
CA ILE A 355 14.44 -1.71 17.17
C ILE A 355 14.66 -2.84 18.20
N LEU A 356 15.62 -2.66 19.09
CA LEU A 356 15.98 -3.65 20.10
C LEU A 356 14.99 -3.61 21.27
N ASN A 357 14.41 -4.77 21.61
CA ASN A 357 13.79 -4.95 22.91
C ASN A 357 14.88 -5.29 23.93
N GLN A 358 15.22 -4.32 24.76
CA GLN A 358 16.31 -4.37 25.72
C GLN A 358 16.02 -5.30 26.91
N LYS A 359 14.76 -5.71 27.13
CA LYS A 359 14.40 -6.65 28.20
C LYS A 359 14.63 -8.12 27.85
N ASN A 360 14.48 -8.47 26.57
CA ASN A 360 14.60 -9.87 26.12
C ASN A 360 15.66 -10.08 25.02
N GLY A 361 16.37 -9.01 24.61
CA GLY A 361 17.43 -9.06 23.61
C GLY A 361 16.95 -9.24 22.17
N LYS A 362 15.64 -9.26 21.90
CA LYS A 362 15.09 -9.52 20.56
C LYS A 362 14.84 -8.22 19.80
N HIS A 363 15.15 -8.21 18.51
CA HIS A 363 14.81 -7.10 17.63
C HIS A 363 13.42 -7.28 17.02
N LEU A 364 12.64 -6.20 16.98
CA LEU A 364 11.56 -6.07 16.00
C LEU A 364 12.17 -5.51 14.73
N THR A 365 12.11 -6.29 13.65
CA THR A 365 12.79 -6.00 12.39
C THR A 365 11.79 -5.94 11.24
N LYS A 366 11.97 -4.99 10.33
CA LYS A 366 11.31 -4.95 9.03
C LYS A 366 12.35 -4.74 7.94
N THR A 367 12.19 -5.47 6.84
CA THR A 367 13.07 -5.40 5.66
C THR A 367 12.25 -4.95 4.46
N SER A 368 12.78 -4.01 3.69
CA SER A 368 12.16 -3.49 2.47
C SER A 368 12.27 -4.50 1.33
N GLY A 369 11.52 -4.26 0.24
CA GLY A 369 11.94 -4.74 -1.08
C GLY A 369 13.11 -3.90 -1.61
N LEU A 370 13.48 -4.08 -2.88
CA LEU A 370 14.31 -3.06 -3.53
C LEU A 370 13.51 -1.77 -3.66
N PHE A 371 14.15 -0.66 -3.40
CA PHE A 371 13.61 0.66 -3.64
C PHE A 371 14.69 1.55 -4.23
N ILE A 372 14.26 2.52 -5.03
CA ILE A 372 15.12 3.58 -5.53
C ILE A 372 15.29 4.62 -4.42
N CYS A 373 16.53 5.03 -4.18
CA CYS A 373 16.90 5.95 -3.13
C CYS A 373 16.78 7.38 -3.64
N ASP A 374 15.61 7.99 -3.50
CA ASP A 374 15.33 9.36 -3.93
C ASP A 374 14.57 10.20 -2.88
N GLY A 375 14.71 9.78 -1.63
CA GLY A 375 14.18 10.45 -0.45
C GLY A 375 14.21 9.53 0.76
N GLY A 376 13.22 9.69 1.64
CA GLY A 376 13.04 8.83 2.81
C GLY A 376 12.16 7.62 2.49
N TRP A 377 12.65 6.41 2.80
CA TRP A 377 11.83 5.18 2.76
C TRP A 377 11.68 4.64 4.18
N GLY A 378 10.50 4.17 4.55
CA GLY A 378 10.30 3.61 5.88
C GLY A 378 8.94 2.97 6.13
N TRP A 379 8.61 2.85 7.41
CA TRP A 379 7.32 2.35 7.86
C TRP A 379 6.66 3.37 8.79
N PRO A 380 5.54 3.99 8.39
CA PRO A 380 4.76 4.85 9.28
C PRO A 380 4.25 4.07 10.50
N ASN A 381 3.80 2.84 10.26
CA ASN A 381 3.33 1.92 11.31
C ASN A 381 4.43 0.94 11.74
N PHE A 382 5.62 1.41 12.15
CA PHE A 382 6.73 0.53 12.51
C PHE A 382 6.45 -0.26 13.80
N LEU A 383 6.17 0.44 14.90
CA LEU A 383 5.91 -0.15 16.22
C LEU A 383 4.76 0.58 16.94
N ALA A 384 3.69 -0.13 17.30
CA ALA A 384 2.57 0.44 18.06
C ALA A 384 3.05 1.06 19.39
N LEU A 385 2.58 2.28 19.71
CA LEU A 385 3.03 3.01 20.92
C LEU A 385 2.73 2.24 22.20
N LYS A 386 1.62 1.49 22.25
CA LYS A 386 1.26 0.61 23.37
C LYS A 386 2.28 -0.50 23.65
N LYS A 387 3.08 -0.88 22.64
CA LYS A 387 4.15 -1.89 22.76
C LYS A 387 5.50 -1.26 23.07
N LEU A 388 5.70 0.03 22.80
CA LEU A 388 6.97 0.74 22.97
C LEU A 388 7.52 0.63 24.41
N LYS A 389 6.66 0.84 25.42
CA LYS A 389 7.01 0.72 26.85
C LYS A 389 7.28 -0.73 27.31
N LYS A 390 7.05 -1.74 26.46
CA LYS A 390 7.28 -3.17 26.77
C LYS A 390 8.72 -3.62 26.49
N GLY A 391 9.69 -2.77 26.84
CA GLY A 391 11.12 -3.07 26.77
C GLY A 391 11.86 -2.52 25.54
N TYR A 392 11.20 -1.79 24.63
CA TYR A 392 11.91 -1.10 23.53
C TYR A 392 12.52 0.22 23.99
N VAL A 393 11.87 0.87 24.96
CA VAL A 393 12.44 1.98 25.72
C VAL A 393 12.64 1.52 27.16
N VAL A 394 13.88 1.62 27.67
CA VAL A 394 14.26 1.29 29.05
C VAL A 394 14.93 2.52 29.66
N GLY A 395 14.32 3.06 30.72
CA GLY A 395 14.65 4.42 31.18
C GLY A 395 14.34 5.42 30.06
N SER A 396 15.37 6.11 29.59
CA SER A 396 15.31 7.02 28.43
C SER A 396 16.09 6.46 27.22
N SER A 397 16.54 5.20 27.28
CA SER A 397 17.33 4.57 26.22
C SER A 397 16.46 3.85 25.18
N CYS A 398 16.75 4.08 23.90
CA CYS A 398 16.16 3.43 22.73
C CYS A 398 17.26 3.11 21.72
N ILE A 399 17.29 1.86 21.21
CA ILE A 399 18.35 1.39 20.31
C ILE A 399 17.73 0.96 18.98
N VAL A 400 18.06 1.70 17.92
CA VAL A 400 17.61 1.45 16.55
C VAL A 400 18.81 1.08 15.69
N LYS A 401 18.63 0.12 14.80
CA LYS A 401 19.64 -0.35 13.87
C LYS A 401 19.12 -0.24 12.44
N ALA A 402 19.98 0.19 11.53
CA ALA A 402 19.77 0.16 10.09
C ALA A 402 20.84 -0.72 9.44
N ASP A 403 20.42 -1.72 8.66
CA ASP A 403 21.27 -2.45 7.74
C ASP A 403 20.87 -2.06 6.31
N LEU A 404 21.82 -1.61 5.52
CA LEU A 404 21.61 -1.12 4.15
C LEU A 404 22.48 -1.93 3.18
N THR A 405 21.90 -2.34 2.06
CA THR A 405 22.62 -2.99 0.96
C THR A 405 22.29 -2.28 -0.34
N ILE A 406 23.27 -1.62 -0.95
CA ILE A 406 23.16 -1.02 -2.28
C ILE A 406 23.42 -2.12 -3.31
N VAL A 407 22.48 -2.30 -4.23
CA VAL A 407 22.44 -3.42 -5.18
C VAL A 407 22.41 -2.99 -6.64
N GLY A 408 22.26 -1.70 -6.92
CA GLY A 408 22.05 -1.25 -8.30
C GLY A 408 21.92 0.26 -8.46
N LEU A 409 21.51 0.65 -9.67
CA LEU A 409 21.30 2.03 -10.09
C LEU A 409 19.96 2.16 -10.82
N SER A 410 19.42 3.36 -10.85
CA SER A 410 18.26 3.72 -11.65
C SER A 410 18.47 5.08 -12.30
N ASN A 411 17.99 5.21 -13.53
CA ASN A 411 17.97 6.45 -14.27
C ASN A 411 16.62 6.61 -15.00
N ASP A 412 16.32 7.86 -15.33
CA ASP A 412 15.21 8.17 -16.21
C ASP A 412 15.68 7.93 -17.66
N GLY A 413 14.82 7.28 -18.46
CA GLY A 413 15.13 6.77 -19.80
C GLY A 413 14.81 7.73 -20.94
#